data_AF-A0A4R3M9X3-F1
#
_entry.id   AF-A0A4R3M9X3-F1
#
_cell.length_a   1.000
_cell.length_b   1.000
_cell.length_c   1.000
_cell.angle_alpha   90.00
_cell.angle_beta   90.00
_cell.angle_gamma   90.00
#
_symmetry.space_group_name_H-M   'P 1'
#
loop_
_entity.id
_entity.type
_entity.pdbx_description
1 polymer ?
#
loop_
_entity_poly.entity_id
_entity_poly.type
_entity_poly.pdbx_seq_one_letter_code
_entity_poly.pdbx_strand_id
1 'polypeptide(L)'
;MKPNWLNIWTGCSAVILVGSEVLAAFAATAWAISGLLNLAPIAEMVLMAIALVGGLAVSAVFARGVFEVEPAFDETAGHLSEGGVVL
;
A
#
# COMPACT_ATOMS: atom_id res chain seq x y z
N MET A 1 -4.06 24.14 1.15
CA MET A 1 -4.26 22.69 0.99
C MET A 1 -5.45 22.29 1.85
N LYS A 2 -6.55 21.83 1.23
CA LYS A 2 -7.69 21.27 1.96
C LYS A 2 -7.61 19.74 1.84
N PRO A 3 -7.68 18.97 2.94
CA PRO A 3 -7.67 17.52 2.86
C PRO A 3 -8.96 17.02 2.19
N ASN A 4 -8.84 16.11 1.22
CA ASN A 4 -9.97 15.41 0.64
C ASN A 4 -10.22 14.13 1.43
N TRP A 5 -11.16 14.20 2.37
CA TRP A 5 -11.44 13.12 3.32
C TRP A 5 -11.98 11.85 2.67
N LEU A 6 -12.64 11.97 1.51
CA LEU A 6 -13.14 10.81 0.77
C LEU A 6 -11.98 10.04 0.13
N ASN A 7 -11.09 10.72 -0.59
CA ASN A 7 -9.90 10.10 -1.21
C ASN A 7 -8.99 9.45 -0.16
N ILE A 8 -8.85 10.08 1.01
CA ILE A 8 -8.05 9.52 2.10
C ILE A 8 -8.64 8.20 2.62
N TRP A 9 -9.96 8.14 2.85
CA TRP A 9 -10.61 6.90 3.29
C TRP A 9 -10.57 5.80 2.24
N THR A 10 -10.80 6.15 0.97
CA THR A 10 -10.70 5.21 -0.16
C THR A 10 -9.29 4.65 -0.28
N GLY A 11 -8.28 5.53 -0.29
CA GLY A 11 -6.88 5.14 -0.40
C GLY A 11 -6.42 4.26 0.75
N CYS A 12 -6.74 4.63 2.00
CA CYS A 12 -6.43 3.79 3.17
C CYS A 12 -7.10 2.42 3.10
N SER A 13 -8.36 2.34 2.68
CA SER A 13 -9.08 1.07 2.54
C SER A 13 -8.43 0.17 1.49
N ALA A 14 -8.08 0.72 0.33
CA ALA A 14 -7.38 -0.01 -0.73
C ALA A 14 -6.03 -0.54 -0.25
N VAL A 15 -5.25 0.28 0.45
CA VAL A 15 -3.94 -0.11 1.00
C VAL A 15 -4.07 -1.23 2.03
N ILE A 16 -5.07 -1.20 2.90
CA ILE A 16 -5.26 -2.24 3.91
C ILE A 16 -5.70 -3.56 3.26
N LEU A 17 -6.71 -3.52 2.38
CA LEU A 17 -7.22 -4.73 1.70
C LEU A 17 -6.11 -5.39 0.89
N VAL A 18 -5.56 -4.68 -0.09
CA VAL A 18 -4.53 -5.22 -0.99
C VAL A 18 -3.22 -5.49 -0.25
N GLY A 19 -2.83 -4.61 0.66
CA GLY A 19 -1.60 -4.77 1.44
C GLY A 19 -1.63 -6.03 2.31
N SER A 20 -2.77 -6.33 2.96
CA SER A 20 -2.92 -7.54 3.75
C SER A 20 -2.83 -8.83 2.92
N GLU A 21 -3.44 -8.83 1.73
CA GLU A 21 -3.41 -9.96 0.80
C GLU A 21 -1.99 -10.21 0.27
N VAL A 22 -1.27 -9.15 -0.08
CA VAL A 22 0.12 -9.23 -0.53
C VAL A 22 1.01 -9.81 0.58
N LEU A 23 0.91 -9.31 1.81
CA LEU A 23 1.69 -9.83 2.93
C LEU A 23 1.38 -11.31 3.20
N ALA A 24 0.10 -11.69 3.20
CA ALA A 24 -0.32 -13.07 3.37
C ALA A 24 0.22 -13.98 2.25
N ALA A 25 0.16 -13.54 1.00
CA ALA A 25 0.69 -14.28 -0.15
C ALA A 25 2.20 -14.53 -0.05
N PHE A 26 2.98 -13.51 0.34
CA PHE A 26 4.42 -13.65 0.53
C PHE A 26 4.74 -14.60 1.70
N ALA A 27 4.04 -14.47 2.83
CA ALA A 27 4.23 -15.35 3.98
C ALA A 27 3.88 -16.81 3.65
N ALA A 28 2.75 -17.05 2.96
CA ALA A 28 2.34 -18.38 2.53
C ALA A 28 3.33 -18.98 1.52
N THR A 29 3.88 -18.15 0.62
CA THR A 29 4.90 -18.57 -0.35
C THR A 29 6.18 -19.01 0.36
N ALA A 30 6.67 -18.24 1.32
CA ALA A 30 7.86 -18.61 2.10
C ALA A 30 7.65 -19.91 2.88
N TRP A 31 6.49 -20.05 3.52
CA TRP A 31 6.13 -21.27 4.24
C TRP A 31 6.08 -22.49 3.30
N ALA A 32 5.45 -22.34 2.14
CA ALA A 32 5.36 -23.41 1.13
C ALA A 32 6.75 -23.82 0.59
N ILE A 33 7.62 -22.84 0.29
CA ILE A 33 8.98 -23.11 -0.19
C ILE A 33 9.82 -23.82 0.89
N SER A 34 9.74 -23.36 2.14
CA SER A 34 10.43 -23.98 3.28
C SER A 34 10.04 -25.46 3.43
N GLY A 35 8.72 -25.72 3.44
CA GLY A 35 8.19 -27.07 3.55
C GLY A 35 8.60 -27.98 2.39
N LEU A 36 8.60 -27.46 1.15
CA LEU A 36 8.99 -28.22 -0.04
C LEU A 36 10.47 -28.62 -0.01
N LEU A 37 11.33 -27.75 0.51
CA LEU A 37 12.77 -27.97 0.59
C LEU A 37 13.21 -28.68 1.89
N ASN A 38 12.26 -29.00 2.78
CA ASN A 38 12.53 -29.59 4.10
C ASN A 38 13.57 -28.80 4.91
N LEU A 39 13.44 -27.47 4.90
CA LEU A 39 14.38 -26.58 5.58
C LEU A 39 14.33 -26.77 7.11
N ALA A 40 15.47 -26.55 7.78
CA ALA A 40 15.50 -26.49 9.23
C ALA A 40 14.68 -25.29 9.75
N PRO A 41 14.12 -25.34 10.98
CA PRO A 41 13.25 -24.29 11.50
C PRO A 41 13.86 -22.88 11.49
N ILE A 42 15.18 -22.79 11.73
CA ILE A 42 15.90 -21.51 11.68
C ILE A 42 15.92 -20.92 10.27
N ALA A 43 16.07 -21.76 9.24
CA ALA A 43 16.12 -21.34 7.85
C ALA A 43 14.72 -20.94 7.35
N GLU A 44 13.67 -21.63 7.83
CA GLU A 44 12.27 -21.22 7.60
C GLU A 44 12.01 -19.79 8.12
N MET A 45 12.38 -19.51 9.37
CA MET A 45 12.19 -18.17 9.94
C MET A 45 12.93 -17.09 9.15
N VAL A 46 14.16 -17.37 8.70
CA VAL A 46 14.91 -16.42 7.86
C VAL A 46 14.19 -16.20 6.53
N LEU A 47 13.72 -17.26 5.88
CA LEU A 47 12.99 -17.17 4.61
C LEU A 47 11.68 -16.39 4.77
N MET A 48 10.92 -16.66 5.84
CA MET A 48 9.71 -15.92 6.19
C MET A 48 10.00 -14.44 6.45
N ALA A 49 11.08 -14.12 7.17
CA ALA A 49 11.47 -12.74 7.43
C ALA A 49 11.81 -11.99 6.13
N ILE A 50 12.58 -12.62 5.23
CA ILE A 50 12.90 -12.06 3.91
C ILE A 50 11.63 -11.83 3.09
N ALA A 51 10.73 -12.81 3.06
CA ALA A 51 9.48 -12.69 2.31
C ALA A 51 8.56 -11.59 2.88
N LEU A 52 8.46 -11.45 4.20
CA LEU A 52 7.70 -10.37 4.83
C LEU A 52 8.28 -8.99 4.50
N VAL A 53 9.61 -8.84 4.54
CA VAL A 53 10.26 -7.59 4.11
C VAL A 53 9.97 -7.29 2.64
N GLY A 54 10.02 -8.31 1.78
CA GLY A 54 9.64 -8.19 0.37
C GLY A 54 8.19 -7.76 0.18
N GLY A 55 7.26 -8.40 0.90
CA GLY A 55 5.84 -8.07 0.87
C GLY A 55 5.59 -6.62 1.34
N LEU A 56 6.23 -6.19 2.42
CA LEU A 56 6.14 -4.80 2.91
C LEU A 56 6.65 -3.79 1.88
N ALA A 57 7.77 -4.09 1.20
CA ALA A 57 8.31 -3.22 0.17
C ALA A 57 7.33 -3.06 -1.01
N VAL A 58 6.72 -4.16 -1.47
CA VAL A 58 5.70 -4.13 -2.53
C VAL A 58 4.45 -3.37 -2.08
N SER A 59 3.95 -3.61 -0.87
CA SER A 59 2.80 -2.89 -0.31
C SER A 59 3.08 -1.39 -0.16
N ALA A 60 4.30 -0.99 0.18
CA ALA A 60 4.69 0.42 0.27
C ALA A 60 4.69 1.11 -1.10
N VAL A 61 5.16 0.42 -2.15
CA VAL A 61 5.09 0.94 -3.53
C VAL A 61 3.64 1.06 -3.99
N PHE A 62 2.80 0.06 -3.69
CA PHE A 62 1.37 0.13 -3.96
C PHE A 62 0.71 1.33 -3.27
N ALA A 63 0.98 1.52 -1.98
CA ALA A 63 0.43 2.64 -1.22
C ALA A 63 0.82 4.00 -1.81
N ARG A 64 2.05 4.15 -2.31
CA ARG A 64 2.48 5.35 -3.02
C ARG A 64 1.65 5.58 -4.29
N GLY A 65 1.45 4.54 -5.11
CA GLY A 65 0.65 4.62 -6.33
C GLY A 65 -0.81 5.00 -6.06
N VAL A 66 -1.40 4.50 -4.97
CA VAL A 66 -2.78 4.85 -4.57
C VAL A 66 -2.92 6.35 -4.34
N PHE A 67 -2.01 6.96 -3.57
CA PHE A 67 -2.08 8.39 -3.27
C PHE A 67 -1.57 9.31 -4.39
N GLU A 68 -0.91 8.75 -5.41
CA GLU A 68 -0.58 9.45 -6.65
C GLU A 68 -1.81 9.57 -7.56
N VAL A 69 -2.65 8.53 -7.63
CA VAL A 69 -3.88 8.53 -8.42
C VAL A 69 -5.01 9.28 -7.71
N GLU A 70 -5.17 9.07 -6.41
CA GLU A 70 -6.15 9.77 -5.57
C GLU A 70 -5.44 10.67 -4.56
N PRO A 71 -5.12 11.94 -4.92
CA PRO A 71 -4.39 12.82 -4.03
C PRO A 71 -5.20 13.11 -2.76
N ALA A 72 -4.51 12.98 -1.63
CA ALA A 72 -5.06 13.23 -0.30
C ALA A 72 -5.40 14.71 -0.05
N PHE A 73 -4.83 15.62 -0.84
CA PHE A 73 -5.02 17.06 -0.72
C PHE A 73 -5.54 17.61 -2.05
N ASP A 74 -6.56 18.46 -1.95
CA ASP A 74 -7.15 19.13 -3.10
C ASP A 74 -6.28 20.33 -3.52
N GLU A 75 -5.81 20.32 -4.77
CA GLU A 75 -5.02 21.39 -5.39
C GLU A 75 -5.90 22.53 -5.97
N THR A 76 -7.22 22.34 -6.05
CA THR A 76 -8.14 23.33 -6.66
C THR A 76 -8.33 24.64 -5.89
N ALA A 77 -7.76 24.78 -4.68
CA ALA A 77 -7.82 26.04 -3.93
C ALA A 77 -7.10 27.22 -4.62
N GLY A 78 -6.28 26.98 -5.66
CA GLY A 78 -5.65 28.03 -6.46
C GLY A 78 -6.55 28.65 -7.54
N HIS A 79 -7.52 27.90 -8.09
CA HIS A 79 -8.32 28.38 -9.23
C HIS A 79 -9.57 29.17 -8.86
N LEU A 80 -10.03 29.10 -7.61
CA LEU A 80 -11.21 29.86 -7.16
C LEU A 80 -10.89 31.31 -6.76
N SER A 81 -9.63 31.73 -6.81
CA SER A 81 -9.23 33.13 -6.56
C SER A 81 -9.25 34.01 -7.83
N GLU A 82 -9.27 33.41 -9.03
CA GLU A 82 -9.30 34.15 -10.32
C GLU A 82 -10.68 34.14 -10.99
N GLY A 83 -11.62 33.35 -10.48
CA GLY A 83 -13.01 33.37 -10.87
C GLY A 83 -13.78 34.45 -10.12
N GLY A 84 -13.43 35.72 -10.36
CA GLY A 84 -14.30 36.83 -10.04
C GLY A 84 -15.71 36.57 -10.58
N VAL A 85 -16.71 36.88 -9.76
CA VAL A 85 -18.12 36.89 -10.10
C VAL A 85 -18.31 37.45 -11.52
N VAL A 86 -18.56 36.57 -12.48
CA VAL A 86 -19.24 36.95 -13.71
C VAL A 86 -20.69 36.59 -13.46
N LEU A 87 -21.47 37.66 -13.26
CA LEU A 87 -22.92 37.77 -13.07
C LEU A 87 -23.75 36.51 -13.37
#